data_AF-A0A373BRT4-F1
#
_entry.id   AF-A0A373BRT4-F1
#
_cell.length_a   1.000
_cell.length_b   1.000
_cell.length_c   1.000
_cell.angle_alpha   90.00
_cell.angle_beta   90.00
_cell.angle_gamma   90.00
#
_symmetry.space_group_name_H-M   'P 1'
#
loop_
_entity.id
_entity.type
_entity.pdbx_description
1 polymer ?
#
loop_
_entity_poly.entity_id
_entity_poly.type
_entity_poly.pdbx_seq_one_letter_code
_entity_poly.pdbx_strand_id
1 'polypeptide(L)'
;MNLFFVFLGTAAWQDLRTRSISLEVLAGGAAVGIITCIWKERLPGEIVLAMIPGIMLLLIGMLTRGLLGEGDGWFFIVSGFFLGWQECVMLLISGQIFCGIFGLAIMVGAQIGTGRENIRKLRLPFLPFLLPASLWMVLMRMI
;
A
#
# COMPACT_ATOMS: atom_id res chain seq x y z
N MET A 1 4.64 12.76 8.97
CA MET A 1 5.52 11.84 8.24
C MET A 1 5.99 10.68 9.11
N ASN A 2 6.50 10.91 10.33
CA ASN A 2 6.98 9.82 11.21
C ASN A 2 5.87 8.81 11.58
N LEU A 3 4.64 9.28 11.87
CA LEU A 3 3.50 8.39 12.17
C LEU A 3 3.09 7.49 11.00
N PHE A 4 3.24 7.99 9.76
CA PHE A 4 2.93 7.21 8.56
C PHE A 4 3.94 6.06 8.37
N PHE A 5 5.23 6.28 8.63
CA PHE A 5 6.22 5.20 8.59
C PHE A 5 5.97 4.13 9.63
N VAL A 6 5.56 4.52 10.85
CA VAL A 6 5.18 3.55 11.87
C VAL A 6 3.97 2.74 11.41
N PHE A 7 2.93 3.41 10.89
CA PHE A 7 1.76 2.75 10.32
C PHE A 7 2.12 1.80 9.16
N LEU A 8 2.85 2.30 8.15
CA LEU A 8 3.31 1.52 7.01
C LEU A 8 4.20 0.35 7.45
N GLY A 9 5.10 0.56 8.42
CA GLY A 9 5.96 -0.48 8.97
C GLY A 9 5.16 -1.57 9.69
N THR A 10 4.18 -1.19 10.51
CA THR A 10 3.29 -2.16 11.17
C THR A 10 2.43 -2.93 10.16
N ALA A 11 1.91 -2.24 9.15
CA ALA A 11 1.09 -2.85 8.11
C ALA A 11 1.93 -3.75 7.18
N ALA A 12 3.15 -3.34 6.81
CA ALA A 12 4.10 -4.15 6.04
C ALA A 12 4.57 -5.39 6.80
N TRP A 13 4.84 -5.25 8.11
CA TRP A 13 5.17 -6.39 8.96
C TRP A 13 4.02 -7.40 9.05
N GLN A 14 2.79 -6.90 9.18
CA GLN A 14 1.61 -7.75 9.26
C GLN A 14 1.26 -8.41 7.92
N ASP A 15 1.43 -7.68 6.82
CA ASP A 15 1.28 -8.18 5.45
C ASP A 15 2.31 -9.29 5.15
N LEU A 16 3.56 -9.12 5.61
CA LEU A 16 4.61 -10.14 5.50
C LEU A 16 4.29 -11.41 6.31
N ARG A 17 3.74 -11.27 7.52
CA ARG A 17 3.49 -12.40 8.44
C ARG A 17 2.19 -13.16 8.12
N THR A 18 1.15 -12.44 7.71
CA THR A 18 -0.23 -12.96 7.65
C THR A 18 -0.81 -12.96 6.23
N ARG A 19 -0.10 -12.38 5.25
CA ARG A 19 -0.55 -12.20 3.85
C ARG A 19 -1.94 -11.57 3.72
N SER A 20 -2.35 -10.87 4.77
CA SER A 20 -3.68 -10.32 5.01
C SER A 20 -3.51 -9.14 5.95
N ILE A 21 -3.98 -7.97 5.55
CA ILE A 21 -3.98 -6.80 6.43
C ILE A 21 -5.15 -6.95 7.41
N SER A 22 -4.88 -6.88 8.71
CA SER A 22 -5.96 -6.93 9.70
C SER A 22 -6.77 -5.62 9.65
N LEU A 23 -8.09 -5.75 9.69
CA LEU A 23 -9.00 -4.60 9.81
C LEU A 23 -8.69 -3.76 11.07
N GLU A 24 -8.11 -4.37 12.10
CA GLU A 24 -7.71 -3.70 13.34
C GLU A 24 -6.57 -2.69 13.14
N VAL A 25 -5.53 -3.06 12.37
CA VAL A 25 -4.42 -2.13 12.08
C VAL A 25 -4.89 -1.00 11.17
N LEU A 26 -5.77 -1.30 10.20
CA LEU A 26 -6.42 -0.29 9.37
C LEU A 26 -7.28 0.67 10.18
N ALA A 27 -8.11 0.15 11.10
CA ALA A 27 -8.95 0.97 11.98
C ALA A 27 -8.10 1.85 12.91
N GLY A 28 -7.02 1.29 13.48
CA GLY A 28 -6.07 2.04 14.30
C GLY A 28 -5.37 3.15 13.49
N GLY A 29 -4.90 2.83 12.28
CA GLY A 29 -4.31 3.80 11.36
C GLY A 29 -5.27 4.91 10.96
N ALA A 30 -6.54 4.56 10.68
CA ALA A 30 -7.59 5.52 10.35
C ALA A 30 -7.87 6.48 11.51
N ALA A 31 -7.99 5.95 12.74
CA ALA A 31 -8.20 6.77 13.93
C ALA A 31 -7.05 7.78 14.14
N VAL A 32 -5.80 7.32 14.04
CA VAL A 32 -4.61 8.19 14.13
C VAL A 32 -4.59 9.20 12.98
N GLY A 33 -4.94 8.77 11.77
CA GLY A 33 -5.02 9.62 10.58
C GLY A 33 -6.01 10.76 10.76
N ILE A 34 -7.22 10.46 11.24
CA ILE A 34 -8.27 11.45 11.52
C ILE A 34 -7.79 12.46 12.57
N ILE A 35 -7.17 12.00 13.66
CA ILE A 35 -6.61 12.90 14.68
C ILE A 35 -5.58 13.84 14.05
N THR A 36 -4.70 13.34 13.18
CA THR A 36 -3.71 14.18 12.50
C THR A 36 -4.32 15.16 11.50
N CYS A 37 -5.44 14.81 10.85
CA CYS A 37 -6.17 15.74 9.98
C CYS A 37 -6.78 16.89 10.78
N ILE A 38 -7.36 16.61 11.96
CA ILE A 38 -7.92 17.62 12.86
C ILE A 38 -6.83 18.59 13.33
N TRP A 39 -5.67 18.05 13.73
CA TRP A 39 -4.54 18.87 14.17
C TRP A 39 -3.91 19.72 13.07
N LYS A 40 -3.97 19.28 11.81
CA LYS A 40 -3.40 20.01 10.68
C LYS A 40 -4.39 20.92 9.96
N GLU A 41 -5.64 20.99 10.42
CA GLU A 41 -6.73 21.75 9.79
C GLU A 41 -6.83 21.50 8.27
N ARG A 42 -6.63 20.25 7.83
CA ARG A 42 -6.66 19.94 6.40
C ARG A 42 -8.06 20.12 5.84
N LEU A 43 -8.14 20.73 4.66
CA LEU A 43 -9.39 20.86 3.93
C LEU A 43 -9.94 19.46 3.60
N PRO A 44 -11.24 19.21 3.83
CA PRO A 44 -11.85 17.91 3.55
C PRO A 44 -11.74 17.54 2.06
N GLY A 45 -11.71 18.53 1.16
CA GLY A 45 -11.51 18.31 -0.26
C GLY A 45 -10.16 17.65 -0.61
N GLU A 46 -9.07 18.04 0.08
CA GLU A 46 -7.76 17.42 -0.15
C GLU A 46 -7.70 15.97 0.33
N ILE A 47 -8.37 15.68 1.45
CA ILE A 47 -8.44 14.33 2.02
C ILE A 47 -9.20 13.42 1.07
N VAL A 48 -10.36 13.87 0.57
CA VAL A 48 -11.14 13.12 -0.42
C VAL A 48 -10.31 12.85 -1.67
N LEU A 49 -9.60 13.86 -2.18
CA LEU A 49 -8.69 13.72 -3.33
C LEU A 49 -7.58 12.70 -3.07
N ALA A 50 -7.03 12.66 -1.85
CA ALA A 50 -6.00 11.71 -1.47
C ALA A 50 -6.51 10.27 -1.30
N MET A 51 -7.81 10.08 -1.08
CA MET A 51 -8.46 8.77 -1.00
C MET A 51 -8.83 8.19 -2.37
N ILE A 52 -8.97 9.04 -3.41
CA ILE A 52 -9.33 8.61 -4.78
C ILE A 52 -8.47 7.44 -5.29
N PRO A 53 -7.13 7.45 -5.15
CA PRO A 53 -6.30 6.35 -5.65
C PRO A 53 -6.62 5.01 -4.95
N GLY A 54 -6.90 5.04 -3.65
CA GLY A 54 -7.28 3.85 -2.89
C GLY A 54 -8.67 3.33 -3.26
N ILE A 55 -9.64 4.23 -3.45
CA ILE A 55 -11.00 3.89 -3.91
C ILE A 55 -10.96 3.28 -5.32
N MET A 56 -10.16 3.87 -6.22
CA MET A 56 -9.96 3.35 -7.57
C MET A 56 -9.38 1.94 -7.52
N LEU A 57 -8.39 1.70 -6.64
CA LEU A 57 -7.78 0.39 -6.49
C LEU A 57 -8.76 -0.65 -5.92
N LEU A 58 -9.61 -0.28 -4.97
CA LEU A 58 -10.71 -1.13 -4.49
C LEU A 58 -11.72 -1.46 -5.60
N LEU A 59 -12.14 -0.47 -6.40
CA LEU A 59 -13.05 -0.69 -7.53
C LEU A 59 -12.47 -1.67 -8.54
N ILE A 60 -11.20 -1.53 -8.89
CA ILE A 60 -10.50 -2.48 -9.77
C ILE A 60 -10.42 -3.85 -9.09
N GLY A 61 -10.13 -3.91 -7.79
CA GLY A 61 -10.13 -5.13 -6.99
C GLY A 61 -11.45 -5.88 -7.04
N MET A 62 -12.56 -5.16 -6.87
CA MET A 62 -13.91 -5.71 -6.99
C MET A 62 -14.18 -6.23 -8.42
N LEU A 63 -13.79 -5.46 -9.45
CA LEU A 63 -13.93 -5.87 -10.85
C LEU A 63 -13.14 -7.16 -11.16
N THR A 64 -11.97 -7.30 -10.54
CA THR A 64 -11.06 -8.43 -10.73
C THR A 64 -11.38 -9.59 -9.78
N ARG A 65 -12.58 -9.64 -9.19
CA ARG A 65 -13.04 -10.67 -8.24
C ARG A 65 -12.08 -10.92 -7.07
N GLY A 66 -11.45 -9.86 -6.55
CA GLY A 66 -10.51 -9.95 -5.42
C GLY A 66 -9.15 -10.58 -5.78
N LEU A 67 -8.81 -10.67 -7.07
CA LEU A 67 -7.45 -11.02 -7.52
C LEU A 67 -6.43 -9.94 -7.13
N LEU A 68 -6.86 -8.68 -7.09
CA LEU A 68 -6.09 -7.54 -6.59
C LEU A 68 -6.36 -7.36 -5.09
N GLY A 69 -5.29 -7.13 -4.32
CA GLY A 69 -5.30 -7.09 -2.87
C GLY A 69 -6.29 -6.06 -2.33
N GLU A 70 -7.45 -6.52 -1.86
CA GLU A 70 -8.48 -5.68 -1.27
C GLU A 70 -7.95 -4.90 -0.05
N GLY A 71 -7.01 -5.52 0.69
CA GLY A 71 -6.27 -4.87 1.77
C GLY A 71 -5.44 -3.66 1.31
N ASP A 72 -4.81 -3.74 0.12
CA ASP A 72 -3.98 -2.66 -0.41
C ASP A 72 -4.82 -1.41 -0.70
N GLY A 73 -6.04 -1.60 -1.20
CA GLY A 73 -6.99 -0.51 -1.43
C GLY A 73 -7.41 0.18 -0.13
N TRP A 74 -7.74 -0.58 0.91
CA TRP A 74 -8.02 -0.04 2.24
C TRP A 74 -6.81 0.68 2.84
N PHE A 75 -5.60 0.15 2.65
CA PHE A 75 -4.37 0.80 3.09
C PHE A 75 -4.19 2.17 2.43
N PHE A 76 -4.43 2.28 1.13
CA PHE A 76 -4.33 3.56 0.42
C PHE A 76 -5.42 4.57 0.81
N ILE A 77 -6.60 4.10 1.19
CA ILE A 77 -7.64 4.97 1.74
C ILE A 77 -7.19 5.57 3.07
N VAL A 78 -6.64 4.73 3.96
CA VAL A 78 -6.14 5.18 5.26
C VAL A 78 -4.89 6.07 5.11
N SER A 79 -4.01 5.76 4.15
CA SER A 79 -2.83 6.57 3.86
C SER A 79 -3.19 7.98 3.36
N GLY A 80 -4.35 8.14 2.71
CA GLY A 80 -4.89 9.44 2.28
C GLY A 80 -5.14 10.44 3.43
N PHE A 81 -5.32 9.97 4.67
CA PHE A 81 -5.37 10.87 5.84
C PHE A 81 -3.99 11.45 6.18
N PHE A 82 -2.93 10.68 5.95
CA PHE A 82 -1.56 11.06 6.30
C PHE A 82 -0.84 11.83 5.19
N LEU A 83 -1.16 11.52 3.93
CA LEU A 83 -0.45 11.97 2.73
C LEU A 83 -1.33 12.84 1.84
N GLY A 84 -0.72 13.58 0.92
CA GLY A 84 -1.40 14.27 -0.18
C GLY A 84 -1.75 13.32 -1.33
N TRP A 85 -2.63 13.78 -2.23
CA TRP A 85 -3.04 12.99 -3.40
C TRP A 85 -1.85 12.59 -4.29
N GLN A 86 -0.90 13.51 -4.51
CA GLN A 86 0.31 13.25 -5.30
C GLN A 86 1.16 12.14 -4.67
N GLU A 87 1.29 12.18 -3.35
CA GLU A 87 2.10 11.22 -2.60
C GLU A 87 1.43 9.84 -2.60
N CYS A 88 0.12 9.78 -2.41
CA CYS A 88 -0.64 8.53 -2.56
C CYS A 88 -0.48 7.93 -3.97
N VAL A 89 -0.57 8.74 -5.02
CA VAL A 89 -0.40 8.27 -6.41
C VAL A 89 1.03 7.78 -6.65
N MET A 90 2.05 8.51 -6.20
CA MET A 90 3.45 8.09 -6.35
C MET A 90 3.74 6.80 -5.59
N LEU A 91 3.25 6.66 -4.35
CA LEU A 91 3.36 5.41 -3.58
C LEU A 91 2.70 4.24 -4.31
N LEU A 92 1.52 4.46 -4.89
CA LEU A 92 0.78 3.43 -5.61
C LEU A 92 1.51 2.99 -6.88
N ILE A 93 1.98 3.94 -7.69
CA ILE A 93 2.73 3.64 -8.93
C ILE A 93 4.04 2.93 -8.61
N SER A 94 4.83 3.47 -7.68
CA SER A 94 6.12 2.87 -7.30
C SER A 94 5.95 1.48 -6.71
N GLY A 95 5.00 1.30 -5.78
CA GLY A 95 4.66 -0.01 -5.23
C GLY A 95 4.25 -1.02 -6.30
N GLN A 96 3.41 -0.61 -7.26
CA GLN A 96 2.96 -1.48 -8.35
C GLN A 96 4.09 -1.88 -9.29
N ILE A 97 5.02 -0.96 -9.60
CA ILE A 97 6.20 -1.26 -10.41
C ILE A 97 7.11 -2.26 -9.69
N PHE A 98 7.44 -2.03 -8.42
CA PHE A 98 8.29 -2.93 -7.64
C PHE A 98 7.66 -4.32 -7.49
N CYS A 99 6.38 -4.36 -7.11
CA CYS A 99 5.64 -5.61 -6.98
C CYS A 99 5.53 -6.34 -8.33
N GLY A 100 5.31 -5.60 -9.43
CA GLY A 100 5.22 -6.15 -10.77
C GLY A 100 6.54 -6.76 -11.27
N ILE A 101 7.66 -6.04 -11.09
CA ILE A 101 9.00 -6.54 -11.46
C ILE A 101 9.34 -7.80 -10.65
N PHE A 102 9.07 -7.79 -9.34
CA PHE A 102 9.38 -8.92 -8.47
C PHE A 102 8.50 -10.15 -8.79
N GLY A 103 7.20 -9.94 -9.05
CA GLY A 103 6.30 -10.98 -9.51
C GLY A 103 6.73 -11.59 -10.85
N LEU A 104 7.19 -10.75 -11.78
CA LEU A 104 7.69 -11.19 -13.08
C LEU A 104 9.03 -11.96 -12.95
N ALA A 105 9.93 -11.51 -12.08
CA ALA A 105 11.19 -12.21 -11.79
C ALA A 105 10.95 -13.61 -11.20
N ILE A 106 9.97 -13.76 -10.30
CA ILE A 106 9.56 -15.08 -9.78
C ILE A 106 8.97 -15.95 -10.89
N MET A 107 8.14 -15.41 -11.77
CA MET A 107 7.62 -16.16 -12.93
C MET A 107 8.73 -16.65 -13.86
N VAL A 108 9.69 -15.79 -14.20
CA VAL A 108 10.81 -16.17 -15.08
C VAL A 108 11.74 -17.18 -14.39
N GLY A 109 12.06 -16.98 -13.12
CA GLY A 109 12.86 -17.92 -12.33
C GLY A 109 12.19 -19.29 -12.20
N ALA A 110 10.87 -19.32 -12.05
CA ALA A 110 10.07 -20.55 -12.04
C ALA A 110 10.00 -21.26 -13.40
N GLN A 111 10.18 -20.56 -14.50
CA GLN A 111 10.24 -21.16 -15.84
C GLN A 111 11.60 -21.80 -16.13
N ILE A 112 12.67 -21.34 -15.47
CA ILE A 112 14.06 -21.77 -15.70
C ILE A 112 14.51 -22.82 -14.67
N GLY A 113 14.05 -22.72 -13.41
CA GLY A 113 14.38 -23.64 -12.33
C GLY A 113 13.29 -24.69 -12.09
N THR A 114 13.67 -25.95 -12.15
CA THR A 114 12.90 -27.17 -11.84
C THR A 114 11.83 -27.01 -10.74
N GLY A 115 10.56 -27.27 -11.09
CA GLY A 115 9.50 -27.50 -10.10
C GLY A 115 8.29 -26.58 -10.23
N ARG A 116 7.30 -27.01 -11.01
CA ARG A 116 6.02 -26.33 -11.30
C ARG A 116 5.02 -26.39 -10.14
N GLU A 117 5.49 -26.47 -8.89
CA GLU A 117 4.63 -26.69 -7.73
C GLU A 117 4.70 -25.50 -6.76
N ASN A 118 3.53 -24.95 -6.44
CA ASN A 118 3.24 -23.90 -5.44
C ASN A 118 3.44 -22.41 -5.77
N ILE A 119 3.84 -21.99 -6.98
CA ILE A 119 3.90 -20.54 -7.30
C ILE A 119 2.52 -19.87 -7.29
N ARG A 120 1.46 -20.62 -7.66
CA ARG A 120 0.08 -20.13 -7.70
C ARG A 120 -0.51 -19.72 -6.33
N LYS A 121 0.15 -20.11 -5.22
CA LYS A 121 -0.26 -19.79 -3.84
C LYS A 121 0.61 -18.71 -3.19
N LEU A 122 1.65 -18.21 -3.86
CA LEU A 122 2.38 -17.05 -3.37
C LEU A 122 1.56 -15.78 -3.65
N ARG A 123 0.75 -15.37 -2.67
CA ARG A 123 0.37 -13.95 -2.57
C ARG A 123 1.60 -13.18 -2.15
N LEU A 124 2.12 -12.37 -3.05
CA LEU A 124 3.20 -11.43 -2.77
C LEU A 124 2.67 -10.33 -1.84
N PRO A 125 3.29 -10.11 -0.68
CA PRO A 125 2.92 -9.00 0.19
C PRO A 125 3.38 -7.70 -0.48
N PHE A 126 2.43 -6.82 -0.83
CA PHE A 126 2.68 -5.58 -1.56
C PHE A 126 3.25 -4.49 -0.64
N LEU A 127 2.81 -4.45 0.63
CA LEU A 127 3.19 -3.37 1.56
C LEU A 127 4.68 -3.30 1.91
N PRO A 128 5.42 -4.41 2.05
CA PRO A 128 6.88 -4.35 2.24
C PRO A 128 7.61 -3.61 1.12
N PHE A 129 7.10 -3.66 -0.11
CA PHE A 129 7.69 -2.95 -1.25
C PHE A 129 7.40 -1.44 -1.24
N LEU A 130 6.39 -1.00 -0.49
CA LEU A 130 6.10 0.42 -0.29
C LEU A 130 7.09 1.10 0.70
N LEU A 131 7.75 0.34 1.57
CA LEU A 131 8.73 0.89 2.52
C LEU A 131 9.89 1.64 1.82
N PRO A 132 10.64 1.03 0.90
CA PRO A 132 11.71 1.73 0.19
C PRO A 132 11.18 2.89 -0.68
N ALA A 133 10.00 2.74 -1.28
CA ALA A 133 9.37 3.81 -2.05
C ALA A 133 9.00 5.03 -1.17
N SER A 134 8.43 4.78 0.00
CA SER A 134 8.09 5.84 0.96
C SER A 134 9.33 6.54 1.53
N LEU A 135 10.41 5.81 1.80
CA LEU A 135 11.72 6.36 2.19
C LEU A 135 12.28 7.26 1.10
N TRP A 136 12.24 6.81 -0.16
CA TRP A 136 12.71 7.58 -1.30
C TRP A 136 11.94 8.88 -1.49
N MET A 137 10.61 8.83 -1.38
CA MET A 137 9.76 10.02 -1.48
C MET A 137 10.07 11.06 -0.40
N VAL A 138 10.30 10.61 0.84
CA VAL A 138 10.67 11.52 1.93
C VAL A 138 12.05 12.12 1.72
N LEU A 139 12.99 11.34 1.20
CA LEU A 139 14.34 11.82 0.88
C LEU A 139 14.29 12.90 -0.22
N MET A 140 13.49 12.68 -1.28
CA MET A 140 13.27 13.70 -2.32
C MET A 140 12.57 14.96 -1.82
N ARG A 141 11.75 14.87 -0.77
CA ARG A 141 11.06 16.03 -0.18
C ARG A 141 11.97 16.87 0.74
N MET A 142 13.06 16.28 1.23
CA MET A 142 14.02 16.94 2.13
C MET A 142 15.16 17.65 1.40
N ILE A 143 15.32 17.40 0.10
CA ILE A 143 16.28 18.05 -0.79
C ILE A 143 15.62 19.24 -1.47
#